data_AF-A0A7X7HCT8-F1
#
_entry.id   AF-A0A7X7HCT8-F1
#
_cell.length_a   1.000
_cell.length_b   1.000
_cell.length_c   1.000
_cell.angle_alpha   90.00
_cell.angle_beta   90.00
_cell.angle_gamma   90.00
#
_symmetry.space_group_name_H-M   'P 1'
#
loop_
_entity.id
_entity.type
_entity.pdbx_description
1 polymer ?
#
loop_
_entity_poly.entity_id
_entity_poly.type
_entity_poly.pdbx_seq_one_letter_code
_entity_poly.pdbx_strand_id
1 'polypeptide(L)'
;MSEVWLGVIAVLAGVLFCFFGAVAMRNIISIWGAFVGFALGATLAAGWTGAEPLGDVVGWIAALLGAFLFAGLAYAYYAFAVIVAVASVGYGLGGLAAVALGAGDGVAAIVGVVLAVVLAAVALATGLPHLLLVVLSATGGATAIVAGVMLLVGAVDSGDFAGQPVRDVVVQDWWWTLAWVVLAVAGFVAQSRVRRPARAQEAWAAEGTPQRR
;
A
#
# COMPACT_ATOMS: atom_id res chain seq x y z
N MET A 1 24.28 -8.37 -20.21
CA MET A 1 23.68 -7.05 -20.47
C MET A 1 22.27 -6.93 -19.90
N SER A 2 21.46 -7.99 -19.90
CA SER A 2 20.16 -8.04 -19.20
C SER A 2 20.28 -7.68 -17.71
N GLU A 3 21.25 -8.28 -17.00
CA GLU A 3 21.41 -8.14 -15.55
C GLU A 3 21.66 -6.69 -15.11
N VAL A 4 22.48 -5.95 -15.86
CA VAL A 4 22.76 -4.55 -15.55
C VAL A 4 21.51 -3.69 -15.69
N TRP A 5 20.72 -3.90 -16.75
CA TRP A 5 19.46 -3.18 -16.93
C TRP A 5 18.42 -3.55 -15.87
N LEU A 6 18.30 -4.85 -15.54
CA LEU A 6 17.43 -5.32 -14.46
C LEU A 6 17.83 -4.71 -13.12
N GLY A 7 19.13 -4.68 -12.82
CA GLY A 7 19.69 -4.06 -11.62
C GLY A 7 19.39 -2.57 -11.55
N VAL A 8 19.63 -1.81 -12.62
CA VAL A 8 19.32 -0.36 -12.67
C VAL A 8 17.83 -0.12 -12.45
N ILE A 9 16.96 -0.85 -13.15
CA ILE A 9 15.50 -0.70 -13.03
C ILE A 9 15.05 -1.06 -11.61
N ALA A 10 15.57 -2.14 -11.03
CA ALA A 10 15.26 -2.57 -9.67
C ALA A 10 15.68 -1.50 -8.64
N VAL A 11 16.85 -0.88 -8.79
CA VAL A 11 17.30 0.21 -7.92
C VAL A 11 16.38 1.42 -8.07
N LEU A 12 16.08 1.86 -9.29
CA LEU A 12 15.22 3.04 -9.52
C LEU A 12 13.80 2.84 -8.98
N ALA A 13 13.19 1.69 -9.29
CA ALA A 13 11.89 1.32 -8.75
C ALA A 13 11.93 1.18 -7.23
N GLY A 14 12.99 0.58 -6.70
CA GLY A 14 13.21 0.41 -5.27
C GLY A 14 13.34 1.74 -4.54
N VAL A 15 14.06 2.72 -5.09
CA VAL A 15 14.13 4.10 -4.55
C VAL A 15 12.75 4.75 -4.55
N LEU A 16 12.00 4.64 -5.65
CA LEU A 16 10.64 5.16 -5.73
C LEU A 16 9.74 4.57 -4.64
N PHE A 17 9.76 3.25 -4.46
CA PHE A 17 8.95 2.59 -3.43
C PHE A 17 9.45 2.86 -2.00
N CYS A 18 10.77 2.87 -1.78
CA CYS A 18 11.35 3.02 -0.45
C CYS A 18 11.11 4.41 0.14
N PHE A 19 11.08 5.45 -0.71
CA PHE A 19 10.98 6.84 -0.26
C PHE A 19 9.67 7.54 -0.63
N PHE A 20 8.93 7.07 -1.64
CA PHE A 20 7.67 7.67 -2.10
C PHE A 20 6.49 6.70 -2.08
N GLY A 21 6.70 5.49 -1.55
CA GLY A 21 5.78 4.38 -1.66
C GLY A 21 4.39 4.59 -1.04
N ALA A 22 4.30 5.27 0.11
CA ALA A 22 3.01 5.52 0.76
C ALA A 22 2.04 6.35 -0.11
N VAL A 23 2.58 7.24 -0.94
CA VAL A 23 1.78 8.01 -1.92
C VAL A 23 1.60 7.17 -3.19
N ALA A 24 2.68 6.56 -3.69
CA ALA A 24 2.67 5.79 -4.93
C ALA A 24 1.68 4.61 -4.88
N MET A 25 1.70 3.79 -3.82
CA MET A 25 0.85 2.60 -3.70
C MET A 25 -0.63 2.95 -3.71
N ARG A 26 -1.00 4.04 -3.05
CA ARG A 26 -2.38 4.50 -2.98
C ARG A 26 -2.89 4.96 -4.34
N ASN A 27 -2.05 5.70 -5.06
CA ASN A 27 -2.36 6.13 -6.42
C ASN A 27 -2.43 4.94 -7.38
N ILE A 28 -1.53 3.97 -7.26
CA ILE A 28 -1.53 2.75 -8.11
C ILE A 28 -2.84 1.98 -7.95
N ILE A 29 -3.34 1.80 -6.73
CA ILE A 29 -4.63 1.13 -6.47
C ILE A 29 -5.78 1.90 -7.13
N SER A 30 -5.82 3.22 -6.97
CA SER A 30 -6.85 4.06 -7.59
C SER A 30 -6.76 4.07 -9.12
N ILE A 31 -5.55 4.07 -9.69
CA ILE A 31 -5.32 4.01 -11.14
C ILE A 31 -5.81 2.67 -11.70
N TRP A 32 -5.50 1.56 -11.03
CA TRP A 32 -6.04 0.24 -11.42
C TRP A 32 -7.57 0.20 -11.34
N GLY A 33 -8.15 0.74 -10.27
CA GLY A 33 -9.59 0.93 -10.16
C GLY A 33 -10.16 1.75 -11.33
N ALA A 34 -9.47 2.83 -11.71
CA ALA A 34 -9.87 3.67 -12.84
C ALA A 34 -9.89 2.90 -14.16
N PHE A 35 -8.88 2.08 -14.46
CA PHE A 35 -8.86 1.26 -15.67
C PHE A 35 -10.02 0.25 -15.72
N VAL A 36 -10.29 -0.42 -14.60
CA VAL A 36 -11.42 -1.36 -14.50
C VAL A 36 -12.74 -0.63 -14.68
N GLY A 37 -12.93 0.52 -14.01
CA GLY A 37 -14.12 1.33 -14.15
C GLY A 37 -14.30 1.91 -15.55
N PHE A 38 -13.21 2.29 -16.21
CA PHE A 38 -13.22 2.78 -17.59
C PHE A 38 -13.70 1.70 -18.55
N ALA A 39 -13.10 0.51 -18.47
CA ALA A 39 -13.48 -0.63 -19.28
C ALA A 39 -14.94 -1.02 -19.04
N LEU A 40 -15.36 -1.11 -17.77
CA LEU A 40 -16.74 -1.43 -17.41
C LEU A 40 -17.72 -0.37 -17.95
N GLY A 41 -17.45 0.92 -17.73
CA GLY A 41 -18.28 2.01 -18.21
C GLY A 41 -18.43 2.02 -19.73
N ALA A 42 -17.34 1.80 -20.46
CA ALA A 42 -17.35 1.69 -21.93
C ALA A 42 -18.21 0.50 -22.40
N THR A 43 -18.04 -0.67 -21.78
CA THR A 43 -18.80 -1.89 -22.15
C THR A 43 -20.29 -1.80 -21.82
N LEU A 44 -20.66 -1.21 -20.68
CA LEU A 44 -22.05 -1.00 -20.30
C LEU A 44 -22.77 -0.03 -21.25
N ALA A 45 -22.10 1.06 -21.63
CA ALA A 45 -22.67 2.01 -22.60
C ALA A 45 -22.86 1.37 -23.97
N ALA A 46 -21.87 0.61 -24.46
CA ALA A 46 -21.98 -0.14 -25.71
C ALA A 46 -23.17 -1.12 -25.70
N GLY A 47 -23.40 -1.82 -24.58
CA GLY A 47 -24.54 -2.71 -24.42
C GLY A 47 -25.90 -2.00 -24.45
N TRP A 48 -25.95 -0.70 -24.13
CA TRP A 48 -27.19 0.08 -24.12
C TRP A 48 -27.42 0.86 -25.43
N THR A 49 -26.36 1.39 -26.05
CA THR A 49 -26.46 2.16 -27.30
C THR A 49 -26.38 1.29 -28.55
N GLY A 50 -25.85 0.07 -28.44
CA GLY A 50 -25.56 -0.80 -29.58
C GLY A 50 -24.36 -0.36 -30.42
N ALA A 51 -23.66 0.70 -30.00
CA ALA A 51 -22.41 1.13 -30.62
C ALA A 51 -21.21 0.30 -30.13
N GLU A 52 -20.09 0.37 -30.84
CA GLU A 52 -18.84 -0.18 -30.34
C GLU A 52 -18.37 0.58 -29.09
N PRO A 53 -17.61 -0.06 -28.16
CA PRO A 53 -17.04 0.63 -27.00
C PRO A 53 -16.24 1.86 -27.43
N LEU A 54 -16.54 3.02 -26.86
CA LEU A 54 -15.95 4.33 -27.21
C LEU A 54 -16.25 4.83 -28.63
N GLY A 55 -17.19 4.20 -29.35
CA GLY A 55 -17.61 4.58 -30.70
C GLY A 55 -18.48 5.83 -30.75
N ASP A 56 -19.04 6.26 -29.62
CA ASP A 56 -19.89 7.44 -29.50
C ASP A 56 -19.58 8.26 -28.24
N VAL A 57 -20.16 9.46 -28.16
CA VAL A 57 -19.97 10.38 -27.02
C VAL A 57 -20.49 9.77 -25.72
N VAL A 58 -21.56 8.97 -25.78
CA VAL A 58 -22.14 8.29 -24.61
C VAL A 58 -21.17 7.28 -24.02
N GLY A 59 -20.50 6.48 -24.86
CA GLY A 59 -19.46 5.54 -24.46
C GLY A 59 -18.28 6.22 -23.75
N TRP A 60 -17.81 7.36 -24.27
CA TRP A 60 -16.76 8.14 -23.62
C TRP A 60 -17.17 8.70 -22.26
N ILE A 61 -18.38 9.28 -22.17
CA ILE A 61 -18.90 9.82 -20.90
C ILE A 61 -19.02 8.69 -19.87
N ALA A 62 -19.61 7.55 -20.24
CA ALA A 62 -19.77 6.42 -19.34
C ALA A 62 -18.43 5.81 -18.89
N ALA A 63 -17.46 5.70 -19.79
CA ALA A 63 -16.12 5.22 -19.46
C ALA A 63 -15.41 6.15 -18.47
N LEU A 64 -15.45 7.47 -18.68
CA LEU A 64 -14.85 8.43 -17.75
C LEU A 64 -15.56 8.43 -16.39
N LEU A 65 -16.90 8.40 -16.36
CA LEU A 65 -17.66 8.29 -15.12
C LEU A 65 -17.33 7.01 -14.36
N GLY A 66 -17.26 5.88 -15.07
CA GLY A 66 -16.84 4.60 -14.51
C GLY A 66 -15.42 4.67 -13.93
N ALA A 67 -14.48 5.28 -14.65
CA ALA A 67 -13.11 5.45 -14.19
C ALA A 67 -13.03 6.24 -12.88
N PHE A 68 -13.67 7.41 -12.80
CA PHE A 68 -13.66 8.22 -11.57
C PHE A 68 -14.37 7.53 -10.41
N LEU A 69 -15.51 6.88 -10.68
CA LEU A 69 -16.27 6.14 -9.67
C LEU A 69 -15.44 5.01 -9.06
N PHE A 70 -14.83 4.16 -9.89
CA PHE A 70 -14.05 3.02 -9.40
C PHE A 70 -12.68 3.43 -8.83
N ALA A 71 -12.07 4.51 -9.32
CA ALA A 71 -10.87 5.07 -8.70
C ALA A 71 -11.14 5.53 -7.26
N GLY A 72 -12.27 6.24 -7.06
CA GLY A 72 -12.74 6.67 -5.76
C GLY A 72 -13.15 5.50 -4.86
N LEU A 73 -13.83 4.50 -5.42
CA LEU A 73 -14.24 3.31 -4.68
C LEU A 73 -13.04 2.48 -4.24
N ALA A 74 -12.07 2.22 -5.12
CA ALA A 74 -10.82 1.54 -4.79
C ALA A 74 -10.05 2.28 -3.70
N TYR A 75 -10.04 3.62 -3.76
CA TYR A 75 -9.45 4.46 -2.73
C TYR A 75 -10.15 4.29 -1.37
N ALA A 76 -11.49 4.29 -1.34
CA ALA A 76 -12.28 4.15 -0.11
C ALA A 76 -12.17 2.73 0.49
N TYR A 77 -12.24 1.70 -0.35
CA TYR A 77 -12.25 0.30 0.09
C TYR A 77 -10.89 -0.18 0.60
N TYR A 78 -9.80 0.46 0.21
CA TYR A 78 -8.46 0.14 0.73
C TYR A 78 -8.41 0.23 2.27
N ALA A 79 -8.87 1.35 2.84
CA ALA A 79 -8.84 1.55 4.28
C ALA A 79 -9.71 0.52 4.99
N PHE A 80 -10.89 0.24 4.44
CA PHE A 80 -11.80 -0.79 4.94
C PHE A 80 -11.15 -2.17 4.95
N ALA A 81 -10.53 -2.59 3.84
CA ALA A 81 -9.86 -3.89 3.72
C ALA A 81 -8.76 -4.08 4.77
N VAL A 82 -7.95 -3.04 5.03
CA VAL A 82 -6.91 -3.12 6.06
C VAL A 82 -7.50 -3.23 7.46
N ILE A 83 -8.56 -2.49 7.77
CA ILE A 83 -9.21 -2.57 9.08
C ILE A 83 -9.78 -3.97 9.31
N VAL A 84 -10.43 -4.55 8.29
CA VAL A 84 -10.95 -5.92 8.35
C VAL A 84 -9.82 -6.92 8.57
N ALA A 85 -8.69 -6.78 7.85
CA ALA A 85 -7.54 -7.66 8.03
C ALA A 85 -6.98 -7.59 9.47
N VAL A 86 -6.84 -6.38 10.02
CA VAL A 86 -6.39 -6.18 11.42
C VAL A 86 -7.39 -6.76 12.41
N ALA A 87 -8.70 -6.62 12.16
CA ALA A 87 -9.75 -7.24 12.97
C ALA A 87 -9.64 -8.78 12.95
N SER A 88 -9.40 -9.38 11.79
CA SER A 88 -9.18 -10.83 11.67
C SER A 88 -7.98 -11.32 12.47
N VAL A 89 -6.88 -10.56 12.48
CA VAL A 89 -5.71 -10.86 13.34
C VAL A 89 -6.08 -10.76 14.82
N GLY A 90 -6.83 -9.73 15.22
CA GLY A 90 -7.33 -9.59 16.60
C GLY A 90 -8.21 -10.76 17.03
N TYR A 91 -9.09 -11.24 16.15
CA TYR A 91 -9.89 -12.44 16.41
C TYR A 91 -9.01 -13.66 16.67
N GLY A 92 -8.05 -13.91 15.79
CA GLY A 92 -7.13 -15.05 15.92
C GLY A 92 -6.32 -14.99 17.22
N LEU A 93 -5.71 -13.85 17.53
CA LEU A 93 -4.92 -13.66 18.75
C LEU A 93 -5.77 -13.78 20.01
N GLY A 94 -6.99 -13.24 20.01
CA GLY A 94 -7.88 -13.27 21.17
C GLY A 94 -8.38 -14.68 21.44
N GLY A 95 -8.77 -15.41 20.40
CA GLY A 95 -9.12 -16.81 20.49
C GLY A 95 -7.96 -17.67 21.00
N LEU A 96 -6.76 -17.52 20.42
CA LEU A 96 -5.57 -18.24 20.85
C LEU A 96 -5.20 -17.96 22.31
N ALA A 97 -5.27 -16.71 22.75
CA ALA A 97 -4.98 -16.34 24.13
C ALA A 97 -6.00 -16.95 25.10
N ALA A 98 -7.29 -16.92 24.76
CA ALA A 98 -8.33 -17.52 25.58
C ALA A 98 -8.17 -19.04 25.70
N VAL A 99 -7.89 -19.73 24.60
CA VAL A 99 -7.62 -21.18 24.60
C VAL A 99 -6.37 -21.50 25.42
N ALA A 100 -5.30 -20.71 25.28
CA ALA A 100 -4.07 -20.89 26.07
C ALA A 100 -4.29 -20.74 27.58
N LEU A 101 -5.31 -19.98 27.99
CA LEU A 101 -5.75 -19.81 29.38
C LEU A 101 -6.77 -20.88 29.83
N GLY A 102 -7.05 -21.88 28.98
CA GLY A 102 -7.98 -22.97 29.30
C GLY A 102 -9.46 -22.62 29.11
N ALA A 103 -9.79 -21.56 28.38
CA ALA A 103 -11.18 -21.21 28.09
C ALA A 103 -11.80 -22.20 27.10
N GLY A 104 -13.08 -22.52 27.30
CA GLY A 104 -13.87 -23.28 26.32
C GLY A 104 -14.20 -22.48 25.06
N ASP A 105 -14.58 -23.18 24.00
CA ASP A 105 -14.75 -22.63 22.64
C ASP A 105 -15.65 -21.38 22.57
N GLY A 106 -16.76 -21.36 23.32
CA GLY A 106 -17.68 -20.22 23.34
C GLY A 106 -17.05 -18.95 23.93
N VAL A 107 -16.28 -19.10 25.01
CA VAL A 107 -15.56 -17.98 25.64
C VAL A 107 -14.41 -17.52 24.75
N ALA A 108 -13.69 -18.46 24.13
CA ALA A 108 -12.61 -18.13 23.20
C ALA A 108 -13.11 -17.34 21.99
N ALA A 109 -14.27 -17.70 21.43
CA ALA A 109 -14.89 -16.95 20.34
C ALA A 109 -15.26 -15.51 20.76
N ILE A 110 -15.85 -15.34 21.94
CA ILE A 110 -16.21 -14.01 22.48
C ILE A 110 -14.96 -13.16 22.69
N VAL A 111 -13.91 -13.70 23.30
CA VAL A 111 -12.64 -12.99 23.51
C VAL A 111 -12.00 -12.62 22.18
N GLY A 112 -12.04 -13.52 21.19
CA GLY A 112 -11.64 -13.22 19.82
C GLY A 112 -12.39 -12.02 19.24
N VAL A 113 -13.73 -12.01 19.30
CA VAL A 113 -14.54 -10.90 18.79
C VAL A 113 -14.21 -9.59 19.51
N VAL A 114 -14.09 -9.61 20.84
CA VAL A 114 -13.71 -8.42 21.62
C VAL A 114 -12.36 -7.90 21.16
N LEU A 115 -11.35 -8.77 21.03
CA LEU A 115 -10.02 -8.34 20.62
C LEU A 115 -9.99 -7.86 19.16
N ALA A 116 -10.77 -8.46 18.27
CA ALA A 116 -10.96 -7.98 16.89
C ALA A 116 -11.50 -6.54 16.84
N VAL A 117 -12.54 -6.24 17.62
CA VAL A 117 -13.13 -4.90 17.71
C VAL A 117 -12.13 -3.91 18.30
N VAL A 118 -11.43 -4.28 19.36
CA VAL A 118 -10.40 -3.43 19.98
C VAL A 118 -9.29 -3.11 19.00
N LEU A 119 -8.74 -4.10 18.30
CA LEU A 119 -7.67 -3.87 17.32
C LEU A 119 -8.15 -3.06 16.11
N ALA A 120 -9.38 -3.28 15.63
CA ALA A 120 -9.97 -2.46 14.58
C ALA A 120 -10.12 -0.99 15.00
N ALA A 121 -10.57 -0.75 16.23
CA ALA A 121 -10.69 0.60 16.80
C ALA A 121 -9.31 1.27 16.94
N VAL A 122 -8.30 0.54 17.42
CA VAL A 122 -6.91 1.02 17.47
C VAL A 122 -6.38 1.31 16.07
N ALA A 123 -6.69 0.48 15.09
CA ALA A 123 -6.26 0.69 13.70
C ALA A 123 -6.83 1.98 13.10
N LEU A 124 -8.10 2.25 13.37
CA LEU A 124 -8.78 3.49 13.01
C LEU A 124 -8.15 4.71 13.72
N ALA A 125 -7.96 4.62 15.03
CA ALA A 125 -7.43 5.72 15.84
C ALA A 125 -5.97 6.08 15.49
N THR A 126 -5.16 5.10 15.08
CA THR A 126 -3.74 5.30 14.76
C THR A 126 -3.47 5.60 13.28
N GLY A 127 -4.48 5.50 12.41
CA GLY A 127 -4.28 5.60 10.96
C GLY A 127 -3.42 4.47 10.40
N LEU A 128 -3.56 3.28 10.99
CA LEU A 128 -2.79 2.06 10.71
C LEU A 128 -2.78 1.65 9.23
N PRO A 129 -3.84 1.84 8.41
CA PRO A 129 -3.77 1.59 6.98
C PRO A 129 -2.62 2.31 6.30
N HIS A 130 -2.39 3.58 6.63
CA HIS A 130 -1.28 4.31 6.05
C HIS A 130 0.07 3.86 6.61
N LEU A 131 0.16 3.54 7.90
CA LEU A 131 1.40 2.98 8.46
C LEU A 131 1.78 1.67 7.77
N LEU A 132 0.79 0.83 7.47
CA LEU A 132 0.98 -0.40 6.72
C LEU A 132 1.56 -0.11 5.32
N LEU A 133 1.06 0.91 4.61
CA LEU A 133 1.66 1.33 3.32
C LEU A 133 3.11 1.77 3.47
N VAL A 134 3.41 2.57 4.49
CA VAL A 134 4.78 3.04 4.74
C VAL A 134 5.71 1.85 5.00
N VAL A 135 5.32 0.93 5.88
CA VAL A 135 6.13 -0.24 6.22
C VAL A 135 6.32 -1.15 5.02
N LEU A 136 5.24 -1.53 4.33
CA LEU A 136 5.30 -2.42 3.16
C LEU A 136 6.11 -1.81 2.03
N SER A 137 5.97 -0.51 1.77
CA SER A 137 6.71 0.13 0.69
C SER A 137 8.18 0.41 1.03
N ALA A 138 8.48 0.77 2.28
CA ALA A 138 9.86 0.94 2.75
C ALA A 138 10.63 -0.38 2.68
N THR A 139 10.04 -1.47 3.18
CA THR A 139 10.63 -2.81 3.16
C THR A 139 10.71 -3.41 1.76
N GLY A 140 9.65 -3.28 0.96
CA GLY A 140 9.65 -3.72 -0.44
C GLY A 140 10.66 -2.95 -1.29
N GLY A 141 10.71 -1.62 -1.14
CA GLY A 141 11.68 -0.77 -1.82
C GLY A 141 13.12 -1.06 -1.41
N ALA A 142 13.39 -1.26 -0.11
CA ALA A 142 14.71 -1.66 0.37
C ALA A 142 15.15 -3.00 -0.21
N THR A 143 14.24 -3.98 -0.28
CA THR A 143 14.49 -5.28 -0.94
C THR A 143 14.88 -5.09 -2.40
N ALA A 144 14.14 -4.28 -3.14
CA ALA A 144 14.40 -4.01 -4.56
C ALA A 144 15.73 -3.25 -4.79
N ILE A 145 16.06 -2.27 -3.93
CA ILE A 145 17.35 -1.56 -4.00
C ILE A 145 18.50 -2.54 -3.77
N VAL A 146 18.44 -3.33 -2.69
CA VAL A 146 19.55 -4.24 -2.36
C VAL A 146 19.70 -5.32 -3.42
N ALA A 147 18.60 -5.96 -3.85
CA ALA A 147 18.64 -6.95 -4.93
C ALA A 147 19.18 -6.34 -6.24
N GLY A 148 18.77 -5.11 -6.58
CA GLY A 148 19.29 -4.42 -7.75
C GLY A 148 20.78 -4.11 -7.66
N VAL A 149 21.28 -3.71 -6.49
CA VAL A 149 22.72 -3.51 -6.26
C VAL A 149 23.48 -4.83 -6.33
N MET A 150 22.95 -5.93 -5.79
CA MET A 150 23.55 -7.26 -5.90
C MET A 150 23.71 -7.68 -7.37
N LEU A 151 22.69 -7.46 -8.21
CA LEU A 151 22.77 -7.71 -9.66
C LEU A 151 23.82 -6.85 -10.36
N LEU A 152 23.94 -5.57 -9.98
CA LEU A 152 24.91 -4.64 -10.60
C LEU A 152 26.36 -4.98 -10.25
N VAL A 153 26.61 -5.46 -9.03
CA VAL A 153 27.94 -5.85 -8.56
C VAL A 153 28.27 -7.31 -8.96
N GLY A 154 27.30 -8.05 -9.50
CA GLY A 154 27.47 -9.45 -9.87
C GLY A 154 27.54 -10.38 -8.66
N ALA A 155 26.92 -9.99 -7.54
CA ALA A 155 26.83 -10.81 -6.34
C ALA A 155 25.75 -11.90 -6.45
N VAL A 156 24.75 -11.69 -7.32
CA VAL A 156 23.67 -12.64 -7.67
C VAL A 156 23.32 -12.47 -9.14
N ASP A 157 22.72 -13.50 -9.72
CA ASP A 157 22.14 -13.50 -11.07
C ASP A 157 20.61 -13.49 -11.01
N SER A 158 19.94 -13.03 -12.07
CA SER A 158 18.47 -13.07 -12.17
C SER A 158 17.88 -14.47 -11.96
N GLY A 159 18.64 -15.52 -12.28
CA GLY A 159 18.25 -16.92 -12.07
C GLY A 159 18.16 -17.32 -10.59
N ASP A 160 18.89 -16.66 -9.69
CA ASP A 160 18.87 -16.99 -8.26
C ASP A 160 17.54 -16.63 -7.60
N PHE A 161 16.74 -15.76 -8.22
CA PHE A 161 15.40 -15.42 -7.75
C PHE A 161 14.33 -16.39 -8.28
N ALA A 162 14.68 -17.27 -9.22
CA ALA A 162 13.72 -18.21 -9.80
C ALA A 162 13.41 -19.35 -8.81
N GLY A 163 12.27 -19.23 -8.12
CA GLY A 163 11.76 -20.27 -7.22
C GLY A 163 11.94 -19.99 -5.73
N GLN A 164 12.49 -18.83 -5.35
CA GLN A 164 12.60 -18.42 -3.96
C GLN A 164 12.23 -16.95 -3.77
N PRO A 165 11.73 -16.56 -2.58
CA PRO A 165 11.42 -15.16 -2.28
C PRO A 165 12.68 -14.30 -2.38
N VAL A 166 12.59 -13.16 -3.10
CA VAL A 166 13.71 -12.22 -3.27
C VAL A 166 14.31 -11.77 -1.94
N ARG A 167 13.48 -11.63 -0.90
CA ARG A 167 13.93 -11.27 0.44
C ARG A 167 14.94 -12.27 0.99
N ASP A 168 14.73 -13.56 0.78
CA ASP A 168 15.54 -14.62 1.39
C ASP A 168 16.95 -14.64 0.77
N VAL A 169 17.05 -14.30 -0.52
CA VAL A 169 18.32 -14.07 -1.22
C VAL A 169 19.04 -12.84 -0.67
N VAL A 170 18.30 -11.74 -0.46
CA VAL A 170 18.86 -10.47 0.02
C VAL A 170 19.40 -10.56 1.46
N VAL A 171 18.77 -11.36 2.33
CA VAL A 171 19.16 -11.46 3.75
C VAL A 171 20.12 -12.63 4.04
N GLN A 172 20.72 -13.22 3.01
CA GLN A 172 21.61 -14.37 3.18
C GLN A 172 22.89 -14.01 3.93
N ASP A 173 23.49 -12.85 3.61
CA ASP A 173 24.66 -12.33 4.30
C ASP A 173 24.32 -11.19 5.27
N TRP A 174 25.09 -11.11 6.36
CA TRP A 174 24.88 -10.13 7.43
C TRP A 174 25.01 -8.68 6.95
N TRP A 175 25.89 -8.41 5.97
CA TRP A 175 26.16 -7.05 5.49
C TRP A 175 25.08 -6.57 4.51
N TRP A 176 24.57 -7.44 3.64
CA TRP A 176 23.37 -7.16 2.83
C TRP A 176 22.13 -6.99 3.69
N THR A 177 21.99 -7.80 4.74
CA THR A 177 20.96 -7.64 5.75
C THR A 177 21.06 -6.29 6.44
N LEU A 178 22.26 -5.86 6.83
CA LEU A 178 22.48 -4.54 7.44
C LEU A 178 22.10 -3.41 6.48
N ALA A 179 22.53 -3.48 5.21
CA ALA A 179 22.17 -2.50 4.18
C ALA A 179 20.64 -2.43 3.99
N TRP A 180 19.98 -3.58 3.94
CA TRP A 180 18.52 -3.67 3.87
C TRP A 180 17.84 -3.04 5.07
N VAL A 181 18.29 -3.34 6.30
CA VAL A 181 17.74 -2.75 7.54
C VAL A 181 17.90 -1.23 7.53
N VAL A 182 19.09 -0.73 7.20
CA VAL A 182 19.36 0.71 7.15
C VAL A 182 18.46 1.41 6.13
N LEU A 183 18.30 0.84 4.93
CA LEU A 183 17.41 1.38 3.90
C LEU A 183 15.95 1.33 4.30
N ALA A 184 15.48 0.22 4.88
CA ALA A 184 14.10 0.09 5.33
C ALA A 184 13.76 1.11 6.43
N VAL A 185 14.66 1.31 7.40
CA VAL A 185 14.51 2.32 8.45
C VAL A 185 14.55 3.73 7.86
N ALA A 186 15.49 4.01 6.96
CA ALA A 186 15.60 5.31 6.28
C ALA A 186 14.32 5.64 5.49
N GLY A 187 13.80 4.67 4.72
CA GLY A 187 12.54 4.80 3.98
C GLY A 187 11.35 5.05 4.91
N PHE A 188 11.23 4.29 6.00
CA PHE A 188 10.18 4.48 7.00
C PHE A 188 10.22 5.88 7.63
N VAL A 189 11.41 6.34 8.05
CA VAL A 189 11.60 7.67 8.65
C VAL A 189 11.33 8.78 7.64
N ALA A 190 11.78 8.63 6.39
CA ALA A 190 11.53 9.62 5.34
C ALA A 190 10.03 9.75 5.04
N GLN A 191 9.33 8.63 4.82
CA GLN A 191 7.91 8.62 4.48
C GLN A 191 7.02 9.10 5.63
N SER A 192 7.35 8.74 6.88
CA SER A 192 6.58 9.18 8.06
C SER A 192 6.65 10.70 8.29
N ARG A 193 7.76 11.35 7.90
CA ARG A 193 7.92 12.81 8.01
C ARG A 193 7.10 13.61 7.00
N VAL A 194 6.70 13.01 5.88
CA VAL A 194 5.87 13.66 4.85
C VAL A 194 4.42 13.87 5.32
N ARG A 195 4.03 13.29 6.47
CA ARG A 195 2.77 13.63 7.16
C ARG A 195 2.86 15.00 7.85
N ARG A 196 2.63 16.07 7.07
CA ARG A 196 2.12 17.34 7.61
C ARG A 196 1.08 17.94 6.67
N PRO A 197 -0.23 17.73 6.91
CA PRO A 197 -1.24 18.67 6.45
C PRO A 197 -1.23 19.90 7.38
N ALA A 198 -0.10 20.59 7.48
CA ALA A 198 0.06 21.84 8.22
C ALA A 198 0.07 23.01 7.23
N ARG A 199 -0.91 23.07 6.32
CA ARG A 199 -1.06 24.21 5.40
C ARG A 199 -2.47 24.77 5.35
N ALA A 200 -3.51 23.97 5.60
CA ALA A 200 -4.88 24.49 5.68
C ALA A 200 -5.15 25.25 6.99
N GLN A 201 -4.70 24.72 8.13
CA GLN A 201 -4.86 25.39 9.44
C GLN A 201 -3.93 26.60 9.59
N GLU A 202 -2.71 26.55 9.05
CA GLU A 202 -1.77 27.68 9.07
C GLU A 202 -2.21 28.82 8.13
N ALA A 203 -2.79 28.50 6.95
CA ALA A 203 -3.37 29.49 6.06
C ALA A 203 -4.61 30.17 6.67
N TRP A 204 -5.49 29.43 7.33
CA TRP A 204 -6.65 30.00 8.01
C TRP A 204 -6.29 30.80 9.26
N ALA A 205 -5.24 30.43 9.99
CA ALA A 205 -4.74 31.22 11.12
C ALA A 205 -4.11 32.55 10.68
N ALA A 206 -3.50 32.59 9.48
CA ALA A 206 -2.92 33.80 8.91
C ALA A 206 -3.98 34.81 8.42
N GLU A 207 -5.14 34.35 7.95
CA GLU A 207 -6.24 35.22 7.49
C GLU A 207 -7.06 35.86 8.63
N GLY A 208 -6.97 35.32 9.86
CA GLY A 208 -7.84 35.71 10.98
C GLY A 208 -7.38 36.90 11.84
N THR A 209 -6.27 37.57 11.53
CA THR A 209 -5.79 38.72 12.32
C THR A 209 -6.09 40.05 11.62
N PRO A 210 -7.21 40.75 11.95
CA PRO A 210 -7.43 42.10 11.46
C PRO A 210 -6.39 43.03 12.09
N GLN A 211 -5.50 43.57 11.25
CA GLN A 211 -4.62 44.67 11.64
C GLN A 211 -5.48 45.89 11.99
N ARG A 212 -5.70 46.13 13.29
CA ARG A 212 -6.20 47.41 13.78
C ARG A 212 -5.09 48.45 13.57
N ARG A 213 -5.29 49.36 12.62
CA ARG A 213 -4.62 50.66 12.57
C ARG A 213 -5.47 51.68 13.31
#